data_AF-A0A1Y6ME53-F1
#
_entry.id   AF-A0A1Y6ME53-F1
#
_cell.length_a   1.000
_cell.length_b   1.000
_cell.length_c   1.000
_cell.angle_alpha   90.00
_cell.angle_beta   90.00
_cell.angle_gamma   90.00
#
_symmetry.space_group_name_H-M   'P 1'
#
loop_
_entity.id
_entity.type
_entity.pdbx_description
1 polymer ?
#
loop_
_entity_poly.entity_id
_entity_poly.type
_entity_poly.pdbx_seq_one_letter_code
_entity_poly.pdbx_strand_id
1 'polypeptide(L)'
;MKKFVLAAAIASTLFLAGCSDKVDESTLTNVVQTSQYEQPNLGITAQTTPFAVKNLKITKVLLDTKTDYKAEVSYDLVANKSLDEFKSSMKEVTAKSQAPASDTAADSKKDDMSSALHTLKNNLAAEVMVVAFGAKYGDFKAGQIVDTVHETVSLKKVNDQWVKD
;
A
#
# COMPACT_ATOMS: atom_id res chain seq x y z
N MET A 1 -11.30 23.15 24.12
CA MET A 1 -10.49 22.15 23.37
C MET A 1 -11.43 21.22 22.61
N LYS A 2 -11.66 21.46 21.30
CA LYS A 2 -12.46 20.59 20.43
C LYS A 2 -11.48 19.82 19.54
N LYS A 3 -11.44 18.50 19.70
CA LYS A 3 -10.62 17.60 18.88
C LYS A 3 -11.30 17.44 17.52
N PHE A 4 -10.70 18.00 16.48
CA PHE A 4 -11.06 17.67 15.10
C PHE A 4 -10.44 16.30 14.79
N VAL A 5 -11.27 15.26 14.82
CA VAL A 5 -10.92 13.97 14.23
C VAL A 5 -11.06 14.14 12.73
N LEU A 6 -9.92 14.30 12.05
CA LEU A 6 -9.86 14.32 10.59
C LEU A 6 -10.09 12.89 10.09
N ALA A 7 -11.36 12.52 9.92
CA ALA A 7 -11.73 11.36 9.13
C ALA A 7 -11.35 11.67 7.68
N ALA A 8 -10.17 11.22 7.26
CA ALA A 8 -9.78 11.22 5.86
C ALA A 8 -10.73 10.28 5.13
N ALA A 9 -11.73 10.87 4.45
CA ALA A 9 -12.59 10.17 3.51
C ALA A 9 -11.75 9.75 2.31
N ILE A 10 -11.14 8.56 2.39
CA ILE A 10 -10.58 7.87 1.23
C ILE A 10 -11.78 7.24 0.49
N ALA A 11 -12.56 8.11 -0.15
CA ALA A 11 -13.59 7.69 -1.07
C ALA A 11 -12.98 7.56 -2.46
N SER A 12 -13.23 6.41 -3.08
CA SER A 12 -13.17 6.18 -4.54
C SER A 12 -11.83 5.74 -5.11
N THR A 13 -11.44 4.51 -4.78
CA THR A 13 -11.20 3.43 -5.77
C THR A 13 -11.10 2.09 -5.03
N LEU A 14 -12.10 1.82 -4.19
CA LEU A 14 -12.39 0.45 -3.78
C LEU A 14 -12.86 -0.26 -5.04
N PHE A 15 -11.93 -0.94 -5.72
CA PHE A 15 -12.28 -1.97 -6.68
C PHE A 15 -13.36 -2.82 -6.03
N LEU A 16 -14.49 -2.95 -6.73
CA LEU A 16 -15.65 -3.74 -6.33
C LEU A 16 -15.21 -5.18 -6.05
N ALA A 17 -14.77 -5.45 -4.82
CA ALA A 17 -14.76 -6.80 -4.28
C ALA A 17 -16.19 -7.06 -3.82
N GLY A 18 -16.80 -8.07 -4.43
CA GLY A 18 -18.22 -8.34 -4.35
C GLY A 18 -18.74 -8.49 -2.92
N CYS A 19 -20.06 -8.29 -2.83
CA CYS A 19 -20.92 -8.51 -1.67
C CYS A 19 -20.94 -9.99 -1.21
N SER A 20 -19.80 -10.60 -0.94
CA SER A 20 -19.72 -11.94 -0.35
C SER A 20 -19.59 -11.81 1.16
N ASP A 21 -20.58 -12.34 1.90
CA ASP A 21 -20.52 -12.44 3.35
C ASP A 21 -19.37 -13.33 3.86
N LYS A 22 -18.77 -14.14 2.98
CA LYS A 22 -17.70 -15.07 3.32
C LYS A 22 -16.34 -14.58 2.82
N VAL A 23 -15.35 -14.65 3.71
CA VAL A 23 -13.95 -14.41 3.38
C VAL A 23 -13.39 -15.64 2.66
N ASP A 24 -12.97 -15.44 1.42
CA ASP A 24 -12.29 -16.44 0.61
C ASP A 24 -10.85 -16.00 0.27
N GLU A 25 -10.10 -16.85 -0.44
CA GLU A 25 -8.71 -16.57 -0.83
C GLU A 25 -8.59 -15.31 -1.69
N SER A 26 -9.63 -14.98 -2.47
CA SER A 26 -9.64 -13.77 -3.31
C SER A 26 -9.78 -12.50 -2.46
N THR A 27 -10.64 -12.54 -1.44
CA THR A 27 -10.86 -11.48 -0.46
C THR A 27 -9.57 -11.23 0.32
N LEU A 28 -8.96 -12.30 0.84
CA LEU A 28 -7.68 -12.21 1.56
C LEU A 28 -6.55 -11.73 0.65
N THR A 29 -6.46 -12.18 -0.59
CA THR A 29 -5.44 -11.72 -1.53
C THR A 29 -5.53 -10.21 -1.75
N ASN A 30 -6.74 -9.71 -1.99
CA ASN A 30 -6.97 -8.28 -2.15
C ASN A 30 -6.61 -7.49 -0.90
N VAL A 31 -7.07 -7.92 0.28
CA VAL A 31 -6.79 -7.21 1.53
C VAL A 31 -5.31 -7.28 1.91
N VAL A 32 -4.64 -8.41 1.74
CA VAL A 32 -3.20 -8.54 2.00
C VAL A 32 -2.41 -7.70 1.01
N GLN A 33 -2.76 -7.71 -0.28
CA GLN A 33 -2.13 -6.89 -1.30
C GLN A 33 -2.23 -5.39 -1.00
N THR A 34 -3.40 -4.92 -0.55
CA THR A 34 -3.61 -3.51 -0.23
C THR A 34 -2.93 -3.12 1.08
N SER A 35 -3.06 -3.94 2.12
CA SER A 35 -2.59 -3.62 3.48
C SER A 35 -1.08 -3.77 3.70
N GLN A 36 -0.37 -4.57 2.91
CA GLN A 36 1.08 -4.73 3.10
C GLN A 36 1.87 -3.42 2.92
N TYR A 37 1.30 -2.42 2.25
CA TYR A 37 2.08 -1.31 1.71
C TYR A 37 1.48 0.08 1.93
N GLU A 38 0.55 0.23 2.88
CA GLU A 38 -0.03 1.53 3.20
C GLU A 38 0.94 2.39 4.04
N GLN A 39 1.91 3.01 3.37
CA GLN A 39 2.54 4.25 3.85
C GLN A 39 2.11 5.41 2.93
N PRO A 40 0.84 5.83 2.97
CA PRO A 40 0.31 6.87 2.08
C PRO A 40 1.05 8.20 2.22
N ASN A 41 1.60 8.48 3.41
CA ASN A 41 2.44 9.65 3.68
C ASN A 41 3.74 9.69 2.85
N LEU A 42 4.10 8.58 2.21
CA LEU A 42 5.29 8.45 1.37
C LEU A 42 4.93 8.12 -0.09
N GLY A 43 3.65 8.24 -0.47
CA GLY A 43 3.17 7.90 -1.81
C GLY A 43 3.18 6.39 -2.11
N ILE A 44 3.37 5.54 -1.10
CA ILE A 44 3.31 4.10 -1.26
C ILE A 44 1.86 3.66 -1.19
N THR A 45 1.45 2.95 -2.24
CA THR A 45 0.20 2.22 -2.32
C THR A 45 0.52 0.87 -2.95
N ALA A 46 -0.45 -0.05 -2.95
CA ALA A 46 -0.33 -1.31 -3.69
C ALA A 46 0.03 -1.13 -5.18
N GLN A 47 -0.24 0.05 -5.76
CA GLN A 47 0.08 0.36 -7.16
C GLN A 47 1.54 0.78 -7.36
N THR A 48 2.19 1.34 -6.33
CA THR A 48 3.57 1.84 -6.43
C THR A 48 4.59 0.82 -5.93
N THR A 49 4.18 -0.21 -5.20
CA THR A 49 5.08 -1.29 -4.75
C THR A 49 5.44 -2.28 -5.85
N PRO A 50 6.67 -2.82 -5.82
CA PRO A 50 7.16 -3.69 -6.87
C PRO A 50 6.73 -5.15 -6.68
N PHE A 51 5.77 -5.46 -5.80
CA PHE A 51 5.38 -6.82 -5.45
C PHE A 51 3.88 -7.06 -5.60
N ALA A 52 3.55 -8.24 -6.09
CA ALA A 52 2.23 -8.80 -6.12
C ALA A 52 2.16 -10.04 -5.21
N VAL A 53 1.09 -10.16 -4.46
CA VAL A 53 0.71 -11.33 -3.68
C VAL A 53 0.17 -12.37 -4.67
N LYS A 54 0.80 -13.54 -4.72
CA LYS A 54 0.37 -14.68 -5.54
C LYS A 54 0.27 -15.95 -4.70
N ASN A 55 -0.47 -16.93 -5.22
CA ASN A 55 -0.61 -18.25 -4.63
C ASN A 55 -1.06 -18.22 -3.16
N LEU A 56 -1.92 -17.26 -2.79
CA LEU A 56 -2.42 -17.18 -1.43
C LEU A 56 -3.23 -18.43 -1.10
N LYS A 57 -2.91 -19.04 0.03
CA LYS A 57 -3.59 -20.20 0.59
C LYS A 57 -3.96 -19.93 2.04
N ILE A 58 -5.20 -20.24 2.39
CA ILE A 58 -5.62 -20.28 3.78
C ILE A 58 -5.09 -21.58 4.38
N THR A 59 -4.12 -21.50 5.28
CA THR A 59 -3.56 -22.69 5.93
C THR A 59 -4.45 -23.14 7.08
N LYS A 60 -5.05 -22.20 7.82
CA LYS A 60 -5.94 -22.49 8.93
C LYS A 60 -6.85 -21.33 9.26
N VAL A 61 -8.16 -21.60 9.40
CA VAL A 61 -9.11 -20.60 9.91
C VAL A 61 -9.10 -20.65 11.45
N LEU A 62 -8.90 -19.50 12.08
CA LEU A 62 -8.85 -19.33 13.54
C LEU A 62 -10.12 -18.69 14.10
N LEU A 63 -10.76 -17.79 13.33
CA LEU A 63 -12.01 -17.14 13.69
C LEU A 63 -12.80 -16.87 12.40
N ASP A 64 -14.09 -17.21 12.40
CA ASP A 64 -14.99 -16.92 11.29
C ASP A 64 -16.35 -16.53 11.86
N THR A 65 -16.62 -15.23 11.88
CA THR A 65 -17.87 -14.65 12.39
C THR A 65 -18.40 -13.63 11.38
N LYS A 66 -19.59 -13.08 11.66
CA LYS A 66 -20.20 -12.06 10.78
C LYS A 66 -19.41 -10.75 10.72
N THR A 67 -18.61 -10.45 11.73
CA THR A 67 -17.92 -9.16 11.89
C THR A 67 -16.41 -9.28 11.92
N ASP A 68 -15.90 -10.45 12.30
CA ASP A 68 -14.48 -10.69 12.55
C ASP A 68 -14.07 -12.00 11.88
N TYR A 69 -12.94 -11.97 11.18
CA TYR A 69 -12.34 -13.13 10.54
C TYR A 69 -10.85 -13.18 10.84
N LYS A 70 -10.32 -14.36 11.13
CA LYS A 70 -8.89 -14.55 11.40
C LYS A 70 -8.44 -15.87 10.81
N ALA A 71 -7.36 -15.83 10.05
CA ALA A 71 -6.77 -17.01 9.45
C ALA A 71 -5.24 -16.92 9.41
N GLU A 72 -4.60 -18.08 9.51
CA GLU A 72 -3.23 -18.26 9.06
C GLU A 72 -3.25 -18.41 7.54
N VAL A 73 -2.40 -17.65 6.86
CA VAL A 73 -2.26 -17.68 5.40
C VAL A 73 -0.81 -17.86 5.01
N SER A 74 -0.61 -18.42 3.83
CA SER A 74 0.66 -18.46 3.14
C SER A 74 0.51 -17.86 1.75
N TYR A 75 1.45 -17.03 1.32
CA TYR A 75 1.46 -16.48 -0.03
C TYR A 75 2.87 -16.17 -0.51
N ASP A 76 3.05 -16.10 -1.82
CA ASP A 76 4.29 -15.69 -2.46
C ASP A 76 4.27 -14.19 -2.74
N LEU A 77 5.37 -13.52 -2.42
CA LEU A 77 5.67 -12.18 -2.93
C LEU A 77 6.39 -12.31 -4.26
N VAL A 78 5.72 -11.88 -5.33
CA VAL A 78 6.26 -11.93 -6.69
C VAL A 78 6.56 -10.52 -7.17
N ALA A 79 7.80 -10.27 -7.56
CA ALA A 79 8.21 -9.00 -8.12
C ALA A 79 7.44 -8.72 -9.43
N ASN A 80 6.67 -7.65 -9.50
CA ASN A 80 6.01 -7.20 -10.74
C ASN A 80 6.92 -6.32 -11.60
N LYS A 81 7.98 -5.78 -11.00
CA LYS A 81 9.03 -4.94 -11.60
C LYS A 81 10.38 -5.43 -11.10
N SER A 82 11.42 -5.26 -11.89
CA SER A 82 12.80 -5.37 -11.41
C SER A 82 13.16 -4.24 -10.43
N LEU A 83 14.25 -4.39 -9.68
CA LEU A 83 14.73 -3.35 -8.77
C LEU A 83 15.03 -2.03 -9.50
N ASP A 84 15.60 -2.09 -10.70
CA ASP A 84 15.89 -0.90 -11.52
C ASP A 84 14.62 -0.21 -12.05
N GLU A 85 13.62 -0.99 -12.49
CA GLU A 85 12.31 -0.46 -12.89
C GLU A 85 11.57 0.16 -11.70
N PHE A 86 11.69 -0.45 -10.52
CA PHE A 86 11.13 0.09 -9.29
C PHE A 86 11.79 1.41 -8.90
N LYS A 87 13.13 1.46 -8.90
CA LYS A 87 13.92 2.68 -8.65
C LYS A 87 13.53 3.81 -9.61
N SER A 88 13.33 3.48 -10.88
CA SER A 88 12.91 4.45 -11.89
C SER A 88 11.48 4.94 -11.66
N SER A 89 10.56 4.02 -11.34
CA SER A 89 9.16 4.36 -11.02
C SER A 89 9.06 5.28 -9.80
N MET A 90 9.87 5.04 -8.77
CA MET A 90 9.88 5.87 -7.57
C MET A 90 10.40 7.28 -7.86
N LYS A 91 11.38 7.44 -8.76
CA LYS A 91 11.84 8.76 -9.23
C LYS A 91 10.74 9.53 -9.96
N GLU A 92 9.96 8.86 -10.80
CA GLU A 92 8.83 9.48 -11.50
C GLU A 92 7.71 9.90 -10.54
N VAL A 93 7.38 9.07 -9.55
CA VAL A 93 6.38 9.40 -8.51
C VAL A 93 6.82 10.63 -7.72
N THR A 94 8.11 10.70 -7.36
CA THR A 94 8.66 11.88 -6.68
C THR A 94 8.65 13.13 -7.55
N ALA A 95 8.95 13.01 -8.85
CA ALA A 95 8.96 14.13 -9.78
C ALA A 95 7.55 14.65 -10.10
N LYS A 96 6.55 13.77 -10.20
CA LYS A 96 5.15 14.17 -10.43
C LYS A 96 4.57 14.93 -9.22
N SER A 97 5.04 14.63 -8.01
CA SER A 97 4.73 15.40 -6.80
C SER A 97 5.35 16.81 -6.79
N GLN A 98 6.27 17.12 -7.71
CA GLN A 98 6.91 18.44 -7.85
C GLN A 98 6.19 19.37 -8.83
N ALA A 99 5.24 18.88 -9.63
CA ALA A 99 4.49 19.75 -10.53
C ALA A 99 3.60 20.66 -9.68
N PRO A 100 3.83 21.99 -9.64
CA PRO A 100 2.92 22.89 -8.95
C PRO A 100 1.55 22.74 -9.62
N ALA A 101 0.49 22.63 -8.82
CA ALA A 101 -0.86 22.70 -9.34
C ALA A 101 -0.99 24.03 -10.09
N SER A 102 -0.98 23.97 -11.42
CA SER A 102 -1.31 25.11 -12.25
C SER A 102 -2.79 25.41 -12.01
N ASP A 103 -3.04 26.44 -11.20
CA ASP A 103 -4.07 27.47 -11.36
C ASP A 103 -4.64 27.90 -10.00
N THR A 104 -4.27 29.08 -9.53
CA THR A 104 -5.11 30.31 -9.57
C THR A 104 -4.49 31.38 -8.66
N ALA A 105 -4.58 32.63 -9.11
CA ALA A 105 -3.98 33.83 -8.54
C ALA A 105 -4.15 34.05 -7.03
N ALA A 106 -3.19 34.82 -6.49
CA ALA A 106 -3.18 35.65 -5.28
C ALA A 106 -2.55 35.04 -4.01
N ASP A 107 -1.36 35.58 -3.72
CA ASP A 107 -0.90 36.03 -2.40
C ASP A 107 -0.58 34.98 -1.34
N SER A 108 0.69 34.55 -1.27
CA SER A 108 1.48 34.50 -0.02
C SER A 108 2.90 33.94 -0.24
N LYS A 109 3.90 34.80 -0.03
CA LYS A 109 5.35 34.51 -0.08
C LYS A 109 5.82 33.69 1.14
N LYS A 110 5.08 32.66 1.57
CA LYS A 110 5.35 31.95 2.84
C LYS A 110 5.38 30.41 2.83
N ASP A 111 5.12 29.73 1.71
CA ASP A 111 5.06 28.25 1.71
C ASP A 111 6.11 27.51 0.85
N ASP A 112 7.14 28.20 0.34
CA ASP A 112 8.21 27.54 -0.42
C ASP A 112 9.03 26.54 0.43
N MET A 113 9.30 26.85 1.70
CA MET A 113 10.08 25.98 2.58
C MET A 113 9.30 24.73 3.00
N SER A 114 7.99 24.86 3.22
CA SER A 114 7.12 23.73 3.58
C SER A 114 6.98 22.76 2.41
N SER A 115 6.72 23.29 1.20
CA SER A 115 6.67 22.50 -0.04
C SER A 115 8.00 21.81 -0.37
N ALA A 116 9.12 22.52 -0.21
CA ALA A 116 10.46 21.96 -0.39
C ALA A 116 10.77 20.85 0.63
N LEU A 117 10.37 21.03 1.90
CA LEU A 117 10.56 20.02 2.95
C LEU A 117 9.70 18.77 2.71
N HIS A 118 8.45 18.94 2.26
CA HIS A 118 7.59 17.83 1.86
C HIS A 118 8.17 17.07 0.68
N THR A 119 8.71 17.77 -0.32
CA THR A 119 9.39 17.17 -1.47
C THR A 119 10.64 16.40 -1.03
N LEU A 120 11.49 17.00 -0.20
CA LEU A 120 12.69 16.33 0.33
C LEU A 120 12.34 15.07 1.12
N LYS A 121 11.31 15.13 1.96
CA LYS A 121 10.82 13.99 2.74
C LYS A 121 10.32 12.87 1.84
N ASN A 122 9.57 13.19 0.79
CA ASN A 122 9.04 12.20 -0.15
C ASN A 122 10.15 11.55 -0.97
N ASN A 123 11.13 12.34 -1.43
CA ASN A 123 12.28 11.83 -2.19
C ASN A 123 13.15 10.92 -1.32
N LEU A 124 13.44 11.33 -0.09
CA LEU A 124 14.23 10.53 0.84
C LEU A 124 13.52 9.22 1.19
N ALA A 125 12.21 9.28 1.44
CA ALA A 125 11.43 8.08 1.70
C ALA A 125 11.45 7.09 0.53
N ALA A 126 11.28 7.59 -0.70
CA ALA A 126 11.32 6.78 -1.90
C ALA A 126 12.67 6.07 -2.08
N GLU A 127 13.78 6.77 -1.86
CA GLU A 127 15.12 6.17 -1.90
C GLU A 127 15.33 5.14 -0.78
N VAL A 128 14.93 5.47 0.45
CA VAL A 128 15.03 4.56 1.60
C VAL A 128 14.25 3.27 1.34
N MET A 129 13.09 3.33 0.68
CA MET A 129 12.35 2.12 0.29
C MET A 129 13.06 1.28 -0.76
N VAL A 130 13.59 1.90 -1.82
CA VAL A 130 14.34 1.18 -2.86
C VAL A 130 15.53 0.46 -2.22
N VAL A 131 16.24 1.13 -1.30
CA VAL A 131 17.33 0.53 -0.54
C VAL A 131 16.81 -0.56 0.41
N ALA A 132 15.71 -0.36 1.13
CA ALA A 132 15.17 -1.35 2.06
C ALA A 132 14.71 -2.62 1.34
N PHE A 133 14.01 -2.48 0.21
CA PHE A 133 13.57 -3.61 -0.60
C PHE A 133 14.75 -4.31 -1.28
N GLY A 134 15.71 -3.56 -1.82
CA GLY A 134 16.94 -4.14 -2.36
C GLY A 134 17.80 -4.84 -1.30
N ALA A 135 17.85 -4.31 -0.07
CA ALA A 135 18.57 -4.93 1.04
C ALA A 135 17.87 -6.21 1.55
N LYS A 136 16.53 -6.19 1.61
CA LYS A 136 15.75 -7.33 2.09
C LYS A 136 15.68 -8.47 1.08
N TYR A 137 15.48 -8.14 -0.20
CA TYR A 137 15.17 -9.12 -1.24
C TYR A 137 16.27 -9.27 -2.30
N GLY A 138 17.35 -8.50 -2.22
CA GLY A 138 18.43 -8.49 -3.20
C GLY A 138 18.06 -7.81 -4.51
N ASP A 139 18.84 -8.10 -5.55
CA ASP A 139 18.57 -7.66 -6.91
C ASP A 139 17.50 -8.56 -7.57
N PHE A 140 16.24 -8.22 -7.34
CA PHE A 140 15.10 -8.99 -7.84
C PHE A 140 14.71 -8.60 -9.27
N LYS A 141 14.26 -9.61 -10.03
CA LYS A 141 13.76 -9.45 -11.40
C LYS A 141 12.24 -9.56 -11.46
N ALA A 142 11.62 -8.92 -12.46
CA ALA A 142 10.19 -9.09 -12.70
C ALA A 142 9.83 -10.59 -12.90
N GLY A 143 8.77 -11.03 -12.26
CA GLY A 143 8.29 -12.42 -12.21
C GLY A 143 8.94 -13.29 -11.13
N GLN A 144 10.00 -12.83 -10.46
CA GLN A 144 10.69 -13.60 -9.42
C GLN A 144 9.87 -13.66 -8.13
N ILE A 145 9.72 -14.86 -7.55
CA ILE A 145 9.29 -15.01 -6.16
C ILE A 145 10.45 -14.57 -5.26
N VAL A 146 10.25 -13.49 -4.51
CA VAL A 146 11.27 -12.92 -3.62
C VAL A 146 11.13 -13.40 -2.18
N ASP A 147 9.94 -13.86 -1.80
CA ASP A 147 9.66 -14.38 -0.46
C ASP A 147 8.40 -15.25 -0.49
N THR A 148 8.29 -16.16 0.46
CA THR A 148 7.05 -16.88 0.77
C THR A 148 6.69 -16.55 2.21
N VAL A 149 5.63 -15.76 2.38
CA VAL A 149 5.23 -15.21 3.67
C VAL A 149 4.22 -16.13 4.33
N HIS A 150 4.39 -16.32 5.63
CA HIS A 150 3.41 -16.97 6.50
C HIS A 150 3.01 -15.97 7.58
N GLU A 151 1.75 -15.53 7.58
CA GLU A 151 1.24 -14.59 8.58
C GLU A 151 -0.15 -14.98 9.08
N THR A 152 -0.52 -14.45 10.23
CA THR A 152 -1.91 -14.47 10.70
C THR A 152 -2.59 -13.17 10.26
N VAL A 153 -3.55 -13.27 9.36
CA VAL A 153 -4.37 -12.13 8.92
C VAL A 153 -5.61 -12.07 9.79
N SER A 154 -5.86 -10.90 10.37
CA SER A 154 -7.11 -10.57 11.07
C SER A 154 -7.85 -9.53 10.25
N LEU A 155 -9.14 -9.75 10.02
CA LEU A 155 -10.02 -8.88 9.26
C LEU A 155 -11.23 -8.50 10.10
N LYS A 156 -11.71 -7.29 9.88
CA LYS A 156 -12.95 -6.78 10.45
C LYS A 156 -13.89 -6.27 9.36
N LYS A 157 -15.19 -6.48 9.52
CA LYS A 157 -16.21 -5.99 8.60
C LYS A 157 -16.57 -4.55 8.96
N VAL A 158 -16.33 -3.62 8.04
CA VAL A 158 -16.65 -2.19 8.14
C VAL A 158 -17.44 -1.80 6.88
N ASN A 159 -18.66 -1.26 7.06
CA ASN A 159 -19.54 -0.89 5.94
C ASN A 159 -19.69 -2.00 4.88
N ASP A 160 -19.92 -3.24 5.36
CA ASP A 160 -20.01 -4.45 4.55
C ASP A 160 -18.75 -4.85 3.76
N GLN A 161 -17.60 -4.25 4.06
CA GLN A 161 -16.32 -4.58 3.48
C GLN A 161 -15.36 -5.16 4.53
N TRP A 162 -14.63 -6.20 4.14
CA TRP A 162 -13.56 -6.76 4.98
C TRP A 162 -12.31 -5.90 4.86
N VAL A 163 -11.83 -5.38 5.99
CA VAL A 163 -10.58 -4.61 6.09
C VAL A 163 -9.64 -5.29 7.08
N LYS A 164 -8.32 -5.14 6.92
CA LYS A 164 -7.35 -5.67 7.90
C LYS A 164 -7.54 -4.94 9.24
N ASP A 165 -7.65 -5.70 10.33
CA ASP A 165 -7.74 -5.19 11.72
C ASP A 165 -6.37 -4.72 12.22
#